data_AF-A0A379TIG7-F1
#
_entry.id   AF-A0A379TIG7-F1
#
_cell.length_a   1.000
_cell.length_b   1.000
_cell.length_c   1.000
_cell.angle_alpha   90.00
_cell.angle_beta   90.00
_cell.angle_gamma   90.00
#
_symmetry.space_group_name_H-M   'P 1'
#
loop_
_entity.id
_entity.type
_entity.pdbx_description
1 polymer ?
#
loop_
_entity_poly.entity_id
_entity_poly.type
_entity_poly.pdbx_seq_one_letter_code
_entity_poly.pdbx_strand_id
1 'polypeptide(L)'
;MKDTTVPLTLISLLADGEFHSGEQLGERLGMSRAAINKHIQTLRDWGVDVFTVPGKGYSLPEPIQLLDADRIHSQLDSGNVAVLPVIDSTNQYLLDRIGELRSGDACVAEYQQAGRGRRGRKWFSPFGRESVSFNVLAPGAGTRSGNRPESGNWDCDGGSAA
;
A
#
# COMPACT_ATOMS: atom_id res chain seq x y z
N MET A 1 -0.51 -8.02 15.90
CA MET A 1 -1.13 -7.50 14.65
C MET A 1 -2.56 -7.12 14.97
N LYS A 2 -2.98 -5.89 14.67
CA LYS A 2 -4.41 -5.54 14.76
C LYS A 2 -5.13 -6.35 13.68
N ASP A 3 -6.27 -6.96 14.00
CA ASP A 3 -7.08 -7.64 12.99
C ASP A 3 -7.64 -6.58 12.02
N THR A 4 -7.16 -6.62 10.78
CA THR A 4 -7.54 -5.71 9.69
C THR A 4 -8.57 -6.30 8.75
N THR A 5 -8.99 -7.55 8.97
CA THR A 5 -9.86 -8.30 8.06
C THR A 5 -11.20 -7.57 7.86
N VAL A 6 -11.83 -7.15 8.95
CA VAL A 6 -13.16 -6.51 8.91
C VAL A 6 -13.12 -5.13 8.25
N PRO A 7 -12.18 -4.21 8.59
CA PRO A 7 -12.01 -2.97 7.83
C PRO A 7 -11.77 -3.22 6.33
N LEU A 8 -10.98 -4.23 5.97
CA LEU A 8 -10.70 -4.55 4.56
C LEU A 8 -11.95 -5.05 3.81
N THR A 9 -12.78 -5.86 4.46
CA THR A 9 -14.08 -6.24 3.88
C THR A 9 -15.00 -5.03 3.74
N LEU A 10 -15.03 -4.14 4.73
CA LEU A 10 -15.86 -2.93 4.68
C LEU A 10 -15.46 -1.99 3.54
N ILE A 11 -14.17 -1.73 3.35
CA ILE A 11 -13.74 -0.85 2.27
C ILE A 11 -14.00 -1.49 0.90
N SER A 12 -13.92 -2.82 0.79
CA SER A 12 -14.29 -3.54 -0.44
C SER A 12 -15.78 -3.42 -0.77
N LEU A 13 -16.65 -3.38 0.25
CA LEU A 13 -18.08 -3.15 0.07
C LEU A 13 -18.40 -1.72 -0.34
N LEU A 14 -17.66 -0.74 0.20
CA LEU A 14 -17.84 0.69 -0.10
C LEU A 14 -17.11 1.14 -1.37
N ALA A 15 -16.30 0.27 -1.99
CA ALA A 15 -15.42 0.62 -3.10
C ALA A 15 -16.19 1.04 -4.37
N ASP A 16 -17.46 0.65 -4.47
CA ASP A 16 -18.36 1.07 -5.56
C ASP A 16 -18.75 2.54 -5.51
N GLY A 17 -18.52 3.23 -4.38
CA GLY A 17 -18.90 4.62 -4.17
C GLY A 17 -20.40 4.84 -3.95
N GLU A 18 -21.18 3.76 -3.76
CA GLU A 18 -22.61 3.83 -3.48
C GLU A 18 -22.90 3.98 -1.98
N PHE A 19 -24.13 4.36 -1.64
CA PHE A 19 -24.55 4.42 -0.25
C PHE A 19 -24.91 3.04 0.28
N HIS A 20 -24.24 2.62 1.36
CA HIS A 20 -24.54 1.40 2.09
C HIS A 20 -25.01 1.72 3.51
N SER A 21 -26.16 1.16 3.90
CA SER A 21 -26.72 1.43 5.23
C SER A 21 -25.92 0.70 6.32
N GLY A 22 -25.81 1.31 7.51
CA GLY A 22 -25.10 0.66 8.63
C GLY A 22 -25.77 -0.62 9.12
N GLU A 23 -27.06 -0.79 8.85
CA GLU A 23 -27.82 -2.02 9.11
C GLU A 23 -27.48 -3.10 8.08
N GLN A 24 -27.50 -2.77 6.78
CA GLN A 24 -27.12 -3.66 5.70
C GLN A 24 -25.67 -4.17 5.84
N LEU A 25 -24.74 -3.27 6.18
CA LEU A 25 -23.35 -3.64 6.46
C LEU A 25 -23.24 -4.53 7.70
N GLY A 26 -24.03 -4.24 8.74
CA GLY A 26 -24.11 -5.04 9.96
C GLY A 26 -24.62 -6.46 9.69
N GLU A 27 -25.69 -6.61 8.93
CA GLU A 27 -26.25 -7.91 8.55
C GLU A 27 -25.26 -8.74 7.71
N ARG A 28 -24.62 -8.13 6.69
CA ARG A 28 -23.63 -8.83 5.85
C ARG A 28 -22.42 -9.32 6.62
N LEU A 29 -22.00 -8.58 7.65
CA LEU A 29 -20.80 -8.90 8.44
C LEU A 29 -21.14 -9.63 9.75
N GLY A 30 -22.42 -9.82 10.08
CA GLY A 30 -22.86 -10.40 11.36
C GLY A 30 -22.50 -9.50 12.56
N MET A 31 -22.52 -8.18 12.38
CA MET A 31 -22.07 -7.20 13.37
C MET A 31 -23.14 -6.17 13.72
N SER A 32 -23.06 -5.61 14.93
CA SER A 32 -23.92 -4.50 15.30
C SER A 32 -23.53 -3.22 14.55
N ARG A 33 -24.49 -2.31 14.35
CA ARG A 33 -24.23 -0.98 13.76
C ARG A 33 -23.13 -0.20 14.50
N ALA A 34 -23.03 -0.36 15.82
CA ALA A 34 -21.98 0.27 16.62
C ALA A 34 -20.59 -0.29 16.29
N ALA A 35 -20.47 -1.61 16.05
CA ALA A 35 -19.23 -2.23 15.61
C ALA A 35 -18.83 -1.77 14.20
N ILE A 36 -19.79 -1.66 13.27
CA ILE A 36 -19.55 -1.08 11.94
C ILE A 36 -18.97 0.33 12.07
N ASN A 37 -19.59 1.19 12.89
CA ASN A 37 -19.12 2.56 13.06
C ASN A 37 -17.66 2.65 13.59
N LYS A 38 -17.26 1.71 14.47
CA LYS A 38 -15.87 1.61 14.95
C LYS A 38 -14.90 1.25 13.82
N HIS A 39 -15.29 0.34 12.93
CA HIS A 39 -14.47 -0.02 11.78
C HIS A 39 -14.44 1.07 10.71
N ILE A 40 -15.55 1.80 10.49
CA ILE A 40 -15.56 3.01 9.64
C ILE A 40 -14.58 4.07 10.17
N GLN A 41 -14.50 4.25 11.49
CA GLN A 41 -13.49 5.15 12.07
C GLN A 41 -12.07 4.66 11.81
N THR A 42 -11.84 3.34 11.82
CA THR A 42 -10.53 2.77 11.47
C THR A 42 -10.16 3.07 10.01
N LEU A 43 -11.11 3.02 9.08
CA LEU A 43 -10.90 3.40 7.68
C LEU A 43 -10.53 4.89 7.54
N ARG A 44 -11.19 5.76 8.31
CA ARG A 44 -10.82 7.18 8.38
C ARG A 44 -9.40 7.39 8.90
N ASP A 45 -9.00 6.62 9.90
CA ASP A 45 -7.63 6.66 10.44
C ASP A 45 -6.58 6.19 9.39
N TRP A 46 -6.99 5.37 8.41
CA TRP A 46 -6.16 4.99 7.26
C TRP A 46 -6.16 6.02 6.12
N GLY A 47 -6.86 7.15 6.31
CA GLY A 47 -6.95 8.24 5.34
C GLY A 47 -8.04 8.04 4.28
N VAL A 48 -8.94 7.06 4.46
CA VAL A 48 -10.12 6.92 3.60
C VAL A 48 -11.14 7.99 3.97
N ASP A 49 -11.57 8.76 2.99
CA ASP A 49 -12.65 9.72 3.18
C ASP A 49 -14.00 9.00 3.09
N VAL A 50 -14.65 8.79 4.24
CA VAL A 50 -15.95 8.09 4.31
C VAL A 50 -17.02 9.07 4.75
N PHE A 51 -17.93 9.40 3.83
CA PHE A 51 -19.11 10.19 4.12
C PHE A 51 -20.11 9.39 4.95
N THR A 52 -20.77 10.09 5.88
CA THR A 52 -21.86 9.52 6.66
C THR A 52 -23.06 10.44 6.57
N VAL A 53 -24.15 9.93 6.02
CA VAL A 53 -25.41 10.67 5.89
C VAL A 53 -26.45 10.03 6.79
N PRO A 54 -26.98 10.76 7.81
CA PRO A 54 -28.06 10.26 8.65
C PRO A 54 -29.23 9.77 7.79
N GLY A 55 -29.69 8.55 8.06
CA GLY A 55 -30.80 7.92 7.32
C GLY A 55 -30.42 7.25 5.99
N LYS A 56 -29.24 7.52 5.41
CA LYS A 56 -28.76 6.81 4.20
C LYS A 56 -27.65 5.80 4.50
N GLY A 57 -26.68 6.15 5.34
CA GLY A 57 -25.56 5.28 5.68
C GLY A 57 -24.20 5.87 5.32
N TYR A 58 -23.32 5.02 4.80
CA TYR A 58 -21.92 5.31 4.51
C TYR A 58 -21.63 5.23 3.01
N SER A 59 -20.76 6.09 2.51
CA SER A 59 -20.34 6.12 1.09
C SER A 59 -18.93 6.68 0.98
N LEU A 60 -18.22 6.30 -0.08
CA LEU A 60 -17.02 7.03 -0.50
C LEU A 60 -17.41 8.23 -1.39
N PRO A 61 -16.60 9.30 -1.44
CA PRO A 61 -16.81 10.42 -2.37
C PRO A 61 -16.72 9.99 -3.83
N GLU A 62 -15.83 9.04 -4.12
CA GLU A 62 -15.56 8.51 -5.44
C GLU A 62 -15.33 6.99 -5.33
N PRO A 63 -15.70 6.20 -6.35
CA PRO A 63 -15.36 4.79 -6.41
C PRO A 63 -13.84 4.62 -6.38
N ILE A 64 -13.37 3.59 -5.68
CA ILE A 64 -11.95 3.27 -5.60
C ILE A 64 -11.69 1.91 -6.26
N GLN A 65 -10.60 1.83 -7.02
CA GLN A 65 -10.14 0.57 -7.59
C GLN A 65 -9.12 -0.06 -6.66
N LEU A 66 -9.54 -1.09 -5.93
CA LEU A 66 -8.65 -1.84 -5.06
C LEU A 66 -7.68 -2.71 -5.87
N LEU A 67 -6.49 -2.92 -5.31
CA LEU A 67 -5.48 -3.84 -5.79
C LEU A 67 -6.04 -5.26 -5.75
N ASP A 68 -6.04 -5.90 -6.92
CA ASP A 68 -6.46 -7.28 -7.10
C ASP A 68 -5.23 -8.12 -7.42
N ALA A 69 -4.88 -9.01 -6.49
CA ALA A 69 -3.72 -9.88 -6.62
C ALA A 69 -3.83 -10.79 -7.84
N ASP A 70 -4.99 -11.41 -8.06
CA ASP A 70 -5.19 -12.34 -9.17
C ASP A 70 -5.11 -11.60 -10.50
N ARG A 71 -5.69 -10.40 -10.58
CA ARG A 71 -5.60 -9.56 -11.78
C ARG A 71 -4.15 -9.15 -12.08
N ILE A 72 -3.40 -8.75 -11.06
CA ILE A 72 -1.97 -8.39 -11.22
C ILE A 72 -1.17 -9.60 -11.68
N HIS A 73 -1.32 -10.74 -11.01
CA HIS A 73 -0.61 -11.97 -11.38
C HIS A 73 -0.96 -12.45 -12.78
N SER A 74 -2.21 -12.30 -13.22
CA SER A 74 -2.63 -12.68 -14.59
C SER A 74 -1.97 -11.86 -15.70
N GLN A 75 -1.46 -10.67 -15.39
CA GLN A 75 -0.82 -9.77 -16.35
C GLN A 75 0.71 -9.80 -16.28
N LEU A 76 1.29 -10.62 -15.40
CA LEU A 76 2.73 -10.75 -15.23
C LEU A 76 3.25 -11.99 -15.95
N ASP A 77 4.16 -11.77 -16.90
CA ASP A 77 4.82 -12.88 -17.61
C ASP A 77 5.86 -13.59 -16.73
N SER A 78 6.47 -12.87 -15.78
CA SER A 78 7.45 -13.40 -14.82
C SER A 78 7.62 -12.48 -13.60
N GLY A 79 8.15 -13.04 -12.51
CA GLY A 79 8.37 -12.33 -11.24
C GLY A 79 7.23 -12.55 -10.24
N ASN A 80 7.53 -12.38 -8.95
CA ASN A 80 6.53 -12.50 -7.89
C ASN A 80 6.19 -11.12 -7.32
N VAL A 81 4.89 -10.79 -7.28
CA VAL A 81 4.40 -9.53 -6.71
C VAL A 81 3.56 -9.82 -5.48
N ALA A 82 4.05 -9.43 -4.31
CA ALA A 82 3.26 -9.48 -3.08
C ALA A 82 2.28 -8.31 -3.04
N VAL A 83 0.99 -8.60 -3.11
CA VAL A 83 -0.09 -7.61 -2.99
C VAL A 83 -0.63 -7.63 -1.56
N LEU A 84 -0.36 -6.57 -0.79
CA LEU A 84 -0.67 -6.50 0.63
C LEU A 84 -1.53 -5.27 0.94
N PRO A 85 -2.81 -5.41 1.33
CA PRO A 85 -3.69 -4.26 1.52
C PRO A 85 -3.18 -3.28 2.59
N VAL A 86 -2.68 -3.80 3.71
CA VAL A 86 -2.15 -2.98 4.81
C VAL A 86 -0.82 -3.54 5.24
N ILE A 87 0.20 -2.68 5.31
CA ILE A 87 1.54 -3.05 5.75
C ILE A 87 2.21 -1.90 6.50
N ASP A 88 3.25 -2.19 7.28
CA ASP A 88 4.09 -1.14 7.86
C ASP A 88 4.90 -0.42 6.77
N SER A 89 5.70 -1.18 6.01
CA SER A 89 6.49 -0.67 4.90
C SER A 89 6.76 -1.76 3.87
N THR A 90 6.44 -1.50 2.61
CA THR A 90 6.75 -2.39 1.48
C THR A 90 8.26 -2.62 1.36
N ASN A 91 9.07 -1.59 1.59
CA ASN A 91 10.53 -1.71 1.55
C ASN A 91 11.07 -2.56 2.70
N GLN A 92 10.52 -2.40 3.91
CA GLN A 92 10.92 -3.23 5.05
C GLN A 92 10.54 -4.69 4.82
N TYR A 93 9.35 -4.93 4.27
CA TYR A 93 8.88 -6.28 3.92
C TYR A 93 9.81 -7.01 2.97
N LEU A 94 10.35 -6.31 1.96
CA LEU A 94 11.34 -6.87 1.03
C LEU A 94 12.70 -7.09 1.72
N LEU A 95 13.17 -6.13 2.51
CA LEU A 95 14.44 -6.25 3.25
C LEU A 95 14.45 -7.46 4.18
N ASP A 96 13.35 -7.69 4.90
CA ASP A 96 13.21 -8.82 5.83
C ASP A 96 13.25 -10.19 5.12
N ARG A 97 12.99 -10.22 3.80
CA ARG A 97 12.91 -11.44 2.97
C ARG A 97 14.01 -11.52 1.91
N ILE A 98 15.03 -10.66 1.98
CA ILE A 98 16.00 -10.51 0.90
C ILE A 98 16.75 -11.81 0.54
N GLY A 99 16.86 -12.77 1.47
CA GLY A 99 17.45 -14.08 1.23
C GLY A 99 16.57 -15.08 0.46
N GLU A 100 15.26 -14.83 0.40
CA GLU A 100 14.27 -15.68 -0.27
C GLU A 100 13.80 -15.09 -1.60
N LEU A 101 13.99 -13.78 -1.79
CA LEU A 101 13.52 -13.04 -2.95
C LEU A 101 14.46 -13.18 -4.15
N ARG A 102 13.87 -13.16 -5.34
CA ARG A 102 14.58 -13.15 -6.61
C ARG A 102 14.57 -11.75 -7.22
N SER A 103 15.52 -11.50 -8.11
CA SER A 103 15.50 -10.24 -8.85
C SER A 103 14.21 -10.17 -9.68
N GLY A 104 13.54 -9.02 -9.61
CA GLY A 104 12.23 -8.83 -10.20
C GLY A 104 11.07 -9.03 -9.22
N ASP A 105 11.30 -9.60 -8.03
CA ASP A 105 10.26 -9.66 -7.01
C ASP A 105 9.93 -8.26 -6.50
N ALA A 106 8.63 -8.04 -6.28
CA ALA A 106 8.12 -6.76 -5.85
C ALA A 106 7.05 -6.88 -4.79
N CYS A 107 6.80 -5.77 -4.11
CA CYS A 107 5.71 -5.63 -3.15
C CYS A 107 4.94 -4.35 -3.42
N VAL A 108 3.61 -4.46 -3.44
CA VAL A 108 2.66 -3.35 -3.55
C VAL A 108 1.70 -3.38 -2.37
N ALA A 109 1.29 -2.20 -1.92
CA ALA A 109 0.33 -2.05 -0.85
C ALA A 109 -0.56 -0.83 -1.03
N GLU A 110 -1.81 -0.94 -0.56
CA GLU A 110 -2.78 0.18 -0.55
C GLU A 110 -2.44 1.19 0.54
N TYR A 111 -1.99 0.70 1.71
CA TYR A 111 -1.71 1.55 2.86
C TYR A 111 -0.43 1.13 3.59
N GLN A 112 0.41 2.13 3.86
CA GLN A 112 1.64 1.98 4.62
C GLN A 112 1.57 2.74 5.96
N GLN A 113 1.49 2.01 7.07
CA GLN A 113 1.44 2.59 8.42
C GLN A 113 2.74 3.33 8.80
N ALA A 114 3.87 2.81 8.33
CA ALA A 114 5.21 3.30 8.63
C ALA A 114 6.00 3.54 7.35
N GLY A 115 5.37 4.13 6.33
CA GLY A 115 6.04 4.56 5.11
C GLY A 115 7.22 5.47 5.42
N ARG A 116 8.40 5.16 4.86
CA ARG A 116 9.63 5.93 5.06
C ARG A 116 10.15 6.42 3.71
N GLY A 117 10.25 7.74 3.59
CA GLY A 117 10.96 8.40 2.52
C GLY A 117 12.45 8.58 2.83
N ARG A 118 13.17 9.19 1.88
CA ARG A 118 14.60 9.46 2.01
C ARG A 118 14.88 10.38 3.21
N ARG A 119 16.02 10.13 3.88
CA ARG A 119 16.49 10.88 5.07
C ARG A 119 15.55 10.78 6.28
N GLY A 120 14.85 9.65 6.43
CA GLY A 120 14.00 9.38 7.59
C GLY A 120 12.68 10.15 7.62
N ARG A 121 12.29 10.82 6.53
CA ARG A 121 10.99 11.48 6.43
C ARG A 121 9.87 10.44 6.39
N LYS A 122 8.74 10.71 7.06
CA LYS A 122 7.54 9.87 6.94
C LYS A 122 6.95 10.05 5.53
N TRP A 123 6.63 8.94 4.87
CA TRP A 123 5.88 8.92 3.62
C TRP A 123 4.44 8.53 3.95
N PHE A 124 3.50 9.44 3.70
CA PHE A 124 2.08 9.20 3.94
C PHE A 124 1.45 8.68 2.65
N SER A 125 0.93 7.45 2.69
CA SER A 125 0.23 6.82 1.58
C SER A 125 -1.19 6.49 2.05
N PRO A 126 -2.19 7.34 1.79
CA PRO A 126 -3.57 7.07 2.17
C PRO A 126 -4.12 5.90 1.36
N PHE A 127 -4.97 5.08 2.00
CA PHE A 127 -5.55 3.87 1.40
C PHE A 127 -6.35 4.18 0.12
N GLY A 128 -6.08 3.48 -0.97
CA GLY A 128 -6.86 3.57 -2.22
C GLY A 128 -6.67 4.86 -3.03
N ARG A 129 -5.65 5.69 -2.75
CA ARG A 129 -5.28 6.84 -3.58
C ARG A 129 -3.96 6.61 -4.33
N GLU A 130 -3.70 7.47 -5.32
CA GLU A 130 -2.64 7.48 -6.37
C GLU A 130 -1.20 7.06 -6.02
N SER A 131 -0.86 6.80 -4.75
CA SER A 131 0.47 6.39 -4.33
C SER A 131 0.57 4.89 -4.07
N VAL A 132 0.41 4.06 -5.12
CA VAL A 132 0.85 2.66 -5.03
C VAL A 132 2.35 2.66 -4.84
N SER A 133 2.79 2.24 -3.66
CA SER A 133 4.21 2.18 -3.33
C SER A 133 4.76 0.85 -3.82
N PHE A 134 5.54 0.89 -4.91
CA PHE A 134 6.16 -0.26 -5.56
C PHE A 134 7.66 -0.26 -5.32
N ASN A 135 8.19 -1.40 -4.88
CA ASN A 135 9.63 -1.62 -4.76
C ASN A 135 9.98 -2.92 -5.47
N VAL A 136 11.07 -2.92 -6.24
CA VAL A 136 11.60 -4.08 -6.97
C VAL A 136 12.98 -4.43 -6.44
N LEU A 137 13.23 -5.72 -6.23
CA LEU A 137 14.57 -6.20 -5.99
C LEU A 137 15.39 -6.16 -7.29
N ALA A 138 16.29 -5.19 -7.41
CA ALA A 138 17.22 -5.08 -8.53
C ALA A 138 18.30 -6.18 -8.48
N PRO A 139 18.81 -6.64 -9.64
CA PRO A 139 19.89 -7.62 -9.67
C PRO A 139 21.16 -7.00 -9.05
N GLY A 140 21.78 -7.73 -8.10
CA GLY A 140 23.03 -7.32 -7.44
C GLY A 140 22.91 -6.74 -6.03
N ALA A 141 21.72 -6.72 -5.42
CA ALA A 141 21.53 -6.24 -4.04
C ALA A 141 22.10 -7.19 -2.97
N GLY A 142 22.39 -8.45 -3.33
CA GLY A 142 22.91 -9.48 -2.44
C GLY A 142 24.31 -9.94 -2.79
N THR A 143 25.31 -9.05 -2.71
CA THR A 143 26.72 -9.34 -2.36
C THR A 143 27.53 -8.05 -2.55
N ARG A 144 27.79 -7.31 -1.46
CA ARG A 144 29.01 -6.51 -1.36
C ARG A 144 29.87 -7.09 -0.24
N SER A 145 30.46 -8.26 -0.49
CA SER A 145 31.67 -8.64 0.23
C SER A 145 32.84 -7.87 -0.38
N GLY A 146 33.48 -7.05 0.45
CA GLY A 146 34.79 -6.42 0.29
C GLY A 146 35.42 -6.36 -1.10
N ASN A 147 35.38 -5.19 -1.73
CA ASN A 147 36.59 -4.43 -2.06
C ASN A 147 36.18 -3.04 -2.55
N ARG A 148 36.71 -2.01 -1.89
CA ARG A 148 36.59 -0.60 -2.28
C ARG A 148 37.80 -0.30 -3.15
N PRO A 149 37.68 -0.07 -4.47
CA PRO A 149 38.73 0.63 -5.18
C PRO A 149 38.69 2.09 -4.72
N GLU A 150 39.87 2.63 -4.48
CA GLU A 150 40.10 3.99 -4.03
C GLU A 150 39.52 5.03 -4.98
N SER A 151 39.24 6.20 -4.39
CA SER A 151 38.84 7.47 -4.98
C SER A 151 39.19 7.67 -6.46
N GLY A 152 38.16 7.67 -7.32
CA GLY A 152 38.18 8.33 -8.62
C GLY A 152 37.68 9.76 -8.47
N ASN A 153 38.57 10.71 -8.72
CA ASN A 153 38.35 12.15 -8.75
C ASN A 153 37.26 12.49 -9.79
N TRP A 154 36.18 13.17 -9.38
CA TRP A 154 35.23 13.76 -10.33
C TRP A 154 35.68 15.19 -10.61
N ASP A 155 36.60 15.35 -11.57
CA ASP A 155 36.90 16.65 -12.14
C ASP A 155 35.70 17.10 -13.00
N CYS A 156 35.01 18.14 -12.52
CA CYS A 156 34.02 18.87 -13.30
C CYS A 156 34.77 19.81 -14.25
N ASP A 157 35.18 19.31 -15.41
CA ASP A 157 35.65 20.17 -16.49
C ASP A 157 34.50 20.99 -17.07
N GLY A 158 34.65 22.31 -16.96
CA GLY A 158 33.81 23.28 -17.63
C GLY A 158 34.03 23.25 -19.14
N GLY A 159 32.95 23.08 -19.89
CA GLY A 159 32.91 23.23 -21.34
C GLY A 159 32.04 24.42 -21.72
N SER A 160 32.70 25.49 -22.14
CA SER A 160 32.13 26.62 -22.88
C SER A 160 31.98 26.28 -24.37
N ALA A 161 31.13 27.05 -25.05
CA ALA A 161 30.82 27.10 -26.49
C ALA A 161 29.79 26.04 -26.99
N ALA A 162 28.80 26.40 -27.82
CA ALA A 162 28.72 27.49 -28.79
C ALA A 162 27.34 28.19 -28.81
#